data_AF-A0A2D6AYX7-F1
#
_entry.id   AF-A0A2D6AYX7-F1
#
_cell.length_a   1.000
_cell.length_b   1.000
_cell.length_c   1.000
_cell.angle_alpha   90.00
_cell.angle_beta   90.00
_cell.angle_gamma   90.00
#
_symmetry.space_group_name_H-M   'P 1'
#
loop_
_entity.id
_entity.type
_entity.pdbx_description
1 polymer ?
#
loop_
_entity_poly.entity_id
_entity_poly.type
_entity_poly.pdbx_seq_one_letter_code
_entity_poly.pdbx_strand_id
1 'polypeptide(L)'
;MAEDIDIIALWEKGKSVDNTPEIDVDQTIGKRSKNTLYWIKVILTIEFWLNLLMIPLTVYFLIYKEADYVWGGLATVITFGYLFYYQFLIKQVTQFSFEEDVRTSLKKLYGYLRFFVLHYKVVIWIAIILGLLRSYTVDVPNQIPKEQLADPNFWPMMIAVTVPFAIIIGLIITWLVHLIYGKKIKRLKKLVKEFSE
;
A
#
# COMPACT_ATOMS: atom_id res chain seq x y z
N MET A 1 14.18 -1.78 20.80
CA MET A 1 13.40 -1.21 21.92
C MET A 1 13.92 0.18 22.13
N ALA A 2 13.20 1.19 21.65
CA ALA A 2 13.52 2.59 21.89
C ALA A 2 12.48 3.10 22.89
N GLU A 3 12.95 3.71 23.98
CA GLU A 3 12.13 4.21 25.08
C GLU A 3 11.03 5.15 24.55
N ASP A 4 9.78 4.71 24.70
CA ASP A 4 8.58 5.52 24.54
C ASP A 4 8.53 6.51 25.72
N ILE A 5 9.09 7.70 25.53
CA ILE A 5 8.91 8.81 26.46
C ILE A 5 7.49 9.36 26.28
N ASP A 6 6.71 9.25 27.34
CA ASP A 6 5.27 9.52 27.42
C ASP A 6 4.94 10.98 27.10
N ILE A 7 4.34 11.20 25.93
CA ILE A 7 3.96 12.51 25.36
C ILE A 7 2.96 13.24 26.27
N ILE A 8 2.18 12.50 27.06
CA ILE A 8 1.20 13.04 27.99
C ILE A 8 1.90 13.61 29.23
N ALA A 9 2.92 12.90 29.74
CA ALA A 9 3.65 13.30 30.94
C ALA A 9 4.42 14.62 30.74
N LEU A 10 4.99 14.87 29.55
CA LEU A 10 5.65 16.14 29.24
C LEU A 10 4.66 17.29 29.02
N TRP A 11 3.46 17.00 28.50
CA TRP A 11 2.40 17.98 28.29
C TRP A 11 1.74 18.44 29.61
N GLU A 12 1.51 17.50 30.55
CA GLU A 12 1.02 17.83 31.89
C GLU A 12 2.06 18.58 32.74
N LYS A 13 3.34 18.25 32.55
CA LYS A 13 4.44 19.00 33.19
C LYS A 13 4.56 20.44 32.66
N GLY A 14 4.24 20.66 31.38
CA GLY A 14 4.17 22.00 30.78
C GLY A 14 2.97 22.82 31.24
N LYS A 15 1.85 22.18 31.63
CA LYS A 15 0.68 22.87 32.19
C LYS A 15 0.81 23.26 33.67
N SER A 16 1.75 22.68 34.40
CA SER A 16 1.88 22.85 35.86
C SER A 16 3.04 23.76 36.29
N VAL A 17 3.84 24.27 35.35
CA VAL A 17 4.97 25.16 35.65
C VAL A 17 4.72 26.50 34.96
N ASP A 18 4.09 27.40 35.70
CA ASP A 18 3.60 28.70 35.25
C ASP A 18 4.72 29.74 35.03
N ASN A 19 5.96 29.36 34.73
CA ASN A 19 7.05 30.31 34.42
C ASN A 19 8.19 29.68 33.60
N THR A 20 8.35 30.17 32.35
CA THR A 20 9.47 30.06 31.37
C THR A 20 9.78 28.72 30.67
N PRO A 21 10.36 28.73 29.43
CA PRO A 21 10.27 29.68 28.31
C PRO A 21 9.29 29.16 27.23
N GLU A 22 8.95 29.97 26.21
CA GLU A 22 8.25 29.50 25.01
C GLU A 22 8.97 28.29 24.41
N ILE A 23 8.53 27.09 24.77
CA ILE A 23 8.82 25.90 23.98
C ILE A 23 8.07 26.16 22.69
N ASP A 24 8.81 26.37 21.61
CA ASP A 24 8.30 26.55 20.26
C ASP A 24 7.62 25.25 19.82
N VAL A 25 6.40 25.07 20.31
CA VAL A 25 5.54 23.90 20.08
C VAL A 25 5.33 23.76 18.57
N ASP A 26 5.23 24.87 17.84
CA ASP A 26 5.09 24.90 16.38
C ASP A 26 6.35 24.42 15.63
N GLN A 27 7.56 24.79 16.07
CA GLN A 27 8.79 24.24 15.48
C GLN A 27 8.97 22.75 15.75
N THR A 28 8.61 22.30 16.96
CA THR A 28 8.80 20.90 17.37
C THR A 28 7.78 19.98 16.69
N ILE A 29 6.54 20.46 16.54
CA ILE A 29 5.47 19.77 15.80
C ILE A 29 5.71 19.84 14.30
N GLY A 30 6.13 20.99 13.76
CA GLY A 30 6.53 21.14 12.35
C GLY A 30 7.65 20.17 11.95
N LYS A 31 8.61 19.89 12.85
CA LYS A 31 9.65 18.87 12.64
C LYS A 31 9.08 17.43 12.62
N ARG A 32 8.12 17.07 13.49
CA ARG A 32 7.53 15.71 13.52
C ARG A 32 6.49 15.45 12.41
N SER A 33 5.71 16.45 12.00
CA SER A 33 4.77 16.35 10.87
C SER A 33 5.54 16.23 9.55
N LYS A 34 6.61 17.02 9.37
CA LYS A 34 7.60 16.84 8.28
C LYS A 34 8.19 15.44 8.28
N ASN A 35 8.48 14.85 9.44
CA ASN A 35 9.05 13.50 9.53
C ASN A 35 8.06 12.41 9.07
N THR A 36 6.78 12.52 9.41
CA THR A 36 5.75 11.56 8.93
C THR A 36 5.54 11.67 7.42
N LEU A 37 5.52 12.90 6.90
CA LEU A 37 5.34 13.17 5.48
C LEU A 37 6.57 12.74 4.65
N TYR A 38 7.78 12.98 5.19
CA TYR A 38 9.03 12.48 4.64
C TYR A 38 9.03 10.95 4.56
N TRP A 39 8.63 10.25 5.63
CA TRP A 39 8.52 8.79 5.61
C TRP A 39 7.53 8.28 4.56
N ILE A 40 6.39 8.94 4.37
CA ILE A 40 5.42 8.57 3.32
C ILE A 40 6.04 8.75 1.93
N LYS A 41 6.76 9.86 1.70
CA LYS A 41 7.48 10.11 0.45
C LYS A 41 8.55 9.05 0.20
N VAL A 42 9.29 8.65 1.22
CA VAL A 42 10.30 7.57 1.15
C VAL A 42 9.65 6.24 0.80
N ILE A 43 8.56 5.85 1.48
CA ILE A 43 7.86 4.59 1.20
C ILE A 43 7.36 4.56 -0.26
N LEU A 44 6.69 5.62 -0.71
CA LEU A 44 6.21 5.74 -2.10
C LEU A 44 7.35 5.66 -3.12
N THR A 45 8.49 6.26 -2.80
CA THR A 45 9.67 6.22 -3.66
C THR A 45 10.26 4.81 -3.72
N ILE A 46 10.41 4.13 -2.58
CA ILE A 46 10.90 2.76 -2.52
C ILE A 46 9.97 1.82 -3.30
N GLU A 47 8.66 1.92 -3.09
CA GLU A 47 7.69 1.11 -3.82
C GLU A 47 7.73 1.37 -5.33
N PHE A 48 7.88 2.63 -5.75
CA PHE A 48 8.04 2.96 -7.16
C PHE A 48 9.25 2.26 -7.76
N TRP A 49 10.42 2.34 -7.11
CA TRP A 49 11.63 1.67 -7.57
C TRP A 49 11.50 0.15 -7.55
N LEU A 50 10.87 -0.40 -6.52
CA LEU A 50 10.64 -1.83 -6.41
C LEU A 50 9.72 -2.33 -7.53
N ASN A 51 8.61 -1.64 -7.80
CA ASN A 51 7.72 -1.95 -8.92
C ASN A 51 8.41 -1.76 -10.28
N LEU A 52 9.22 -0.70 -10.43
CA LEU A 52 9.97 -0.42 -11.65
C LEU A 52 10.98 -1.53 -11.98
N LEU A 53 11.53 -2.22 -10.97
CA LEU A 53 12.44 -3.35 -11.18
C LEU A 53 11.72 -4.70 -11.27
N MET A 54 10.80 -4.96 -10.34
CA MET A 54 10.14 -6.27 -10.21
C MET A 54 9.21 -6.55 -11.38
N ILE A 55 8.46 -5.56 -11.86
CA ILE A 55 7.45 -5.81 -12.89
C ILE A 55 8.09 -6.14 -14.25
N PRO A 56 9.10 -5.40 -14.75
CA PRO A 56 9.81 -5.81 -15.96
C PRO A 56 10.49 -7.17 -15.83
N LEU A 57 10.99 -7.51 -14.64
CA LEU A 57 11.54 -8.85 -14.37
C LEU A 57 10.47 -9.93 -14.50
N THR A 58 9.25 -9.69 -13.98
CA THR A 58 8.11 -10.61 -14.16
C THR A 58 7.72 -10.76 -15.62
N VAL A 59 7.65 -9.65 -16.38
CA VAL A 59 7.36 -9.68 -17.82
C VAL A 59 8.42 -10.47 -18.57
N TYR A 60 9.70 -10.25 -18.26
CA TYR A 60 10.82 -10.99 -18.83
C TYR A 60 10.68 -12.49 -18.57
N PHE A 61 10.34 -12.87 -17.34
CA PHE A 61 10.16 -14.29 -16.99
C PHE A 61 9.00 -14.92 -17.77
N LEU A 62 7.83 -14.27 -17.83
CA LEU A 62 6.67 -14.79 -18.55
C LEU A 62 6.93 -14.96 -20.06
N ILE A 63 7.54 -13.96 -20.71
CA ILE A 63 7.76 -14.00 -22.16
C ILE A 63 8.91 -14.92 -22.53
N TYR A 64 10.05 -14.83 -21.84
CA TYR A 64 11.29 -15.50 -22.27
C TYR A 64 11.51 -16.86 -21.61
N LYS A 65 10.99 -17.11 -20.41
CA LYS A 65 11.15 -18.42 -19.74
C LYS A 65 9.97 -19.34 -19.96
N GLU A 66 8.75 -18.82 -19.91
CA GLU A 66 7.54 -19.63 -20.04
C GLU A 66 6.95 -19.60 -21.46
N ALA A 67 7.48 -18.75 -22.34
CA ALA A 67 6.96 -18.53 -23.70
C ALA A 67 5.46 -18.15 -23.72
N ASP A 68 4.97 -17.54 -22.64
CA ASP A 68 3.57 -17.16 -22.47
C ASP A 68 3.35 -15.72 -22.90
N TYR A 69 3.20 -15.53 -24.21
CA TYR A 69 3.05 -14.21 -24.81
C TYR A 69 1.74 -13.51 -24.42
N VAL A 70 0.69 -14.26 -24.09
CA VAL A 70 -0.61 -13.69 -23.72
C VAL A 70 -0.53 -13.05 -22.33
N TRP A 71 -0.06 -13.81 -21.34
CA TRP A 71 0.10 -13.30 -19.98
C TRP A 71 1.25 -12.29 -19.88
N GLY A 72 2.33 -12.46 -20.65
CA GLY A 72 3.40 -11.48 -20.78
C GLY A 72 2.93 -10.15 -21.37
N GLY A 73 2.09 -10.18 -22.41
CA GLY A 73 1.48 -8.99 -23.00
C GLY A 73 0.55 -8.27 -22.03
N LEU A 74 -0.32 -9.02 -21.34
CA LEU A 74 -1.21 -8.46 -20.31
C LEU A 74 -0.42 -7.80 -19.17
N ALA A 75 0.59 -8.49 -18.65
CA ALA A 75 1.47 -7.95 -17.61
C ALA A 75 2.15 -6.65 -18.07
N THR A 76 2.60 -6.59 -19.33
CA THR A 76 3.19 -5.38 -19.93
C THR A 76 2.22 -4.20 -19.93
N VAL A 77 0.97 -4.41 -20.37
CA VAL A 77 -0.05 -3.35 -20.37
C VAL A 77 -0.34 -2.86 -18.94
N ILE A 78 -0.49 -3.77 -17.99
CA ILE A 78 -0.67 -3.44 -16.57
C ILE A 78 0.52 -2.63 -16.04
N THR A 79 1.74 -3.01 -16.43
CA THR A 79 2.98 -2.30 -16.06
C THR A 79 2.95 -0.85 -16.50
N PHE A 80 2.66 -0.60 -17.78
CA PHE A 80 2.60 0.75 -18.31
C PHE A 80 1.51 1.57 -17.60
N GLY A 81 0.33 0.99 -17.40
CA GLY A 81 -0.74 1.63 -16.62
C GLY A 81 -0.28 2.02 -15.21
N TYR A 82 0.44 1.13 -14.53
CA TYR A 82 1.02 1.37 -13.21
C TYR A 82 2.09 2.47 -13.21
N LEU A 83 2.97 2.48 -14.21
CA LEU A 83 4.02 3.49 -14.33
C LEU A 83 3.42 4.88 -14.53
N PHE A 84 2.43 5.03 -15.41
CA PHE A 84 1.73 6.30 -15.59
C PHE A 84 1.02 6.76 -14.32
N TYR A 85 0.36 5.84 -13.62
CA TYR A 85 -0.31 6.13 -12.34
C TYR A 85 0.68 6.57 -11.25
N TYR A 86 1.81 5.88 -11.09
CA TYR A 86 2.81 6.26 -10.09
C TYR A 86 3.53 7.56 -10.44
N GLN A 87 3.81 7.83 -11.72
CA GLN A 87 4.35 9.13 -12.14
C GLN A 87 3.39 10.27 -11.79
N PHE A 88 2.09 10.07 -11.98
CA PHE A 88 1.07 11.02 -11.56
C PHE A 88 1.07 11.23 -10.04
N LEU A 89 1.10 10.15 -9.25
CA LEU A 89 1.16 10.24 -7.79
C LEU A 89 2.43 10.94 -7.29
N ILE A 90 3.60 10.60 -7.84
CA ILE A 90 4.87 11.21 -7.45
C ILE A 90 4.86 12.70 -7.81
N LYS A 91 4.38 13.10 -8.99
CA LYS A 91 4.22 14.52 -9.35
C LYS A 91 3.33 15.25 -8.34
N GLN A 92 2.17 14.66 -8.00
CA GLN A 92 1.27 15.26 -7.02
C GLN A 92 1.93 15.40 -5.64
N VAL A 93 2.69 14.39 -5.18
CA VAL A 93 3.36 14.42 -3.87
C VAL A 93 4.60 15.32 -3.85
N THR A 94 5.30 15.47 -4.97
CA THR A 94 6.53 16.30 -5.06
C THR A 94 6.25 17.78 -5.27
N GLN A 95 5.10 18.17 -5.85
CA GLN A 95 4.69 19.56 -5.98
C GLN A 95 4.22 20.22 -4.67
N PHE A 96 4.21 19.47 -3.55
CA PHE A 96 3.97 20.05 -2.23
C PHE A 96 5.16 20.90 -1.77
N SER A 97 5.06 22.21 -1.96
CA SER A 97 5.85 23.20 -1.23
C SER A 97 5.30 23.35 0.19
N PHE A 98 6.18 23.29 1.19
CA PHE A 98 5.86 23.45 2.61
C PHE A 98 5.59 24.91 3.03
N GLU A 99 5.51 25.84 2.07
CA GLU A 99 5.23 27.24 2.35
C GLU A 99 3.74 27.51 2.59
N GLU A 100 2.84 26.64 2.11
CA GLU A 100 1.40 26.78 2.31
C GLU A 100 0.90 25.89 3.47
N ASP A 101 0.50 26.58 4.55
CA ASP A 101 -0.42 26.15 5.61
C ASP A 101 -0.40 24.64 5.98
N VAL A 102 0.29 24.33 7.08
CA VAL A 102 0.48 22.99 7.65
C VAL A 102 -0.83 22.19 7.73
N ARG A 103 -1.95 22.88 7.99
CA ARG A 103 -3.30 22.31 8.09
C ARG A 103 -3.80 21.76 6.75
N THR A 104 -3.61 22.52 5.66
CA THR A 104 -4.01 22.14 4.30
C THR A 104 -3.16 20.98 3.80
N SER A 105 -1.87 20.99 4.11
CA SER A 105 -0.92 19.91 3.80
C SER A 105 -1.27 18.59 4.52
N LEU A 106 -1.61 18.65 5.82
CA LEU A 106 -2.06 17.48 6.59
C LEU A 106 -3.37 16.88 6.07
N LYS A 107 -4.35 17.72 5.69
CA LYS A 107 -5.64 17.27 5.16
C LYS A 107 -5.50 16.58 3.80
N LYS A 108 -4.70 17.14 2.90
CA LYS A 108 -4.39 16.52 1.59
C LYS A 108 -3.63 15.20 1.78
N LEU A 109 -2.63 15.16 2.66
CA LEU A 109 -1.88 13.94 2.98
C LEU A 109 -2.77 12.81 3.49
N TYR A 110 -3.71 13.11 4.39
CA TYR A 110 -4.71 12.14 4.85
C TYR A 110 -5.55 11.57 3.70
N GLY A 111 -5.96 12.44 2.77
CA GLY A 111 -6.66 12.05 1.54
C GLY A 111 -5.85 11.06 0.70
N TYR A 112 -4.57 11.36 0.43
CA TYR A 112 -3.69 10.45 -0.31
C TYR A 112 -3.49 9.12 0.42
N LEU A 113 -3.24 9.13 1.74
CA LEU A 113 -3.02 7.89 2.49
C LEU A 113 -4.26 6.99 2.46
N ARG A 114 -5.46 7.59 2.55
CA ARG A 114 -6.72 6.85 2.47
C ARG A 114 -6.93 6.26 1.07
N PHE A 115 -6.70 7.06 0.03
CA PHE A 115 -6.79 6.61 -1.35
C PHE A 115 -5.78 5.49 -1.65
N PHE A 116 -4.58 5.61 -1.11
CA PHE A 116 -3.51 4.63 -1.26
C PHE A 116 -3.83 3.28 -0.61
N VAL A 117 -4.38 3.29 0.62
CA VAL A 117 -4.86 2.05 1.26
C VAL A 117 -6.00 1.42 0.46
N LEU A 118 -6.90 2.23 -0.11
CA LEU A 118 -7.96 1.71 -0.99
C LEU A 118 -7.37 1.08 -2.25
N HIS A 119 -6.42 1.75 -2.90
CA HIS A 119 -5.70 1.24 -4.06
C HIS A 119 -5.07 -0.11 -3.77
N TYR A 120 -4.31 -0.25 -2.67
CA TYR A 120 -3.71 -1.53 -2.26
C TYR A 120 -4.74 -2.65 -2.14
N LYS A 121 -5.89 -2.39 -1.51
CA LYS A 121 -6.96 -3.40 -1.40
C LYS A 121 -7.48 -3.84 -2.76
N VAL A 122 -7.76 -2.89 -3.64
CA VAL A 122 -8.27 -3.18 -4.99
C VAL A 122 -7.25 -4.02 -5.77
N VAL A 123 -5.98 -3.63 -5.71
CA VAL A 123 -4.88 -4.29 -6.42
C VAL A 123 -4.66 -5.71 -5.93
N ILE A 124 -4.72 -5.94 -4.62
CA ILE A 124 -4.62 -7.28 -4.04
C ILE A 124 -5.72 -8.20 -4.60
N TRP A 125 -6.97 -7.72 -4.64
CA TRP A 125 -8.07 -8.53 -5.17
C TRP A 125 -7.93 -8.79 -6.67
N ILE A 126 -7.52 -7.78 -7.45
CA ILE A 126 -7.22 -7.97 -8.88
C ILE A 126 -6.10 -8.99 -9.06
N ALA A 127 -5.01 -8.91 -8.29
CA ALA A 127 -3.89 -9.83 -8.37
C ALA A 127 -4.30 -11.28 -8.02
N ILE A 128 -5.14 -11.46 -7.01
CA ILE A 128 -5.69 -12.79 -6.64
C ILE A 128 -6.52 -13.36 -7.79
N ILE A 129 -7.42 -12.56 -8.37
CA ILE A 129 -8.29 -12.99 -9.48
C ILE A 129 -7.44 -13.36 -10.70
N LEU A 130 -6.49 -12.52 -11.09
CA LEU A 130 -5.60 -12.79 -12.23
C LEU A 130 -4.72 -14.02 -11.98
N GLY A 131 -4.21 -14.20 -10.76
CA GLY A 131 -3.44 -15.37 -10.37
C GLY A 131 -4.24 -16.66 -10.46
N LEU A 132 -5.48 -16.67 -9.99
CA LEU A 132 -6.39 -17.81 -10.13
C LEU A 132 -6.70 -18.10 -11.61
N LEU A 133 -7.01 -17.07 -12.40
CA LEU A 133 -7.27 -17.24 -13.83
C LEU A 133 -6.07 -17.84 -14.56
N ARG A 134 -4.86 -17.35 -14.30
CA ARG A 134 -3.63 -17.93 -14.88
C ARG A 134 -3.45 -19.38 -14.44
N SER A 135 -3.65 -19.68 -13.15
CA SER A 135 -3.53 -21.04 -12.63
C SER A 135 -4.47 -22.01 -13.34
N TYR A 136 -5.73 -21.62 -13.56
CA TYR A 136 -6.72 -22.48 -14.23
C TYR A 136 -6.52 -22.62 -15.73
N THR A 137 -5.98 -21.60 -16.40
CA THR A 137 -5.83 -21.59 -17.86
C THR A 137 -4.49 -22.12 -18.33
N VAL A 138 -3.43 -22.01 -17.51
CA VAL A 138 -2.06 -22.35 -17.89
C VAL A 138 -1.48 -23.42 -17.00
N ASP A 139 -1.45 -23.23 -15.68
CA ASP A 139 -0.70 -24.14 -14.80
C ASP A 139 -1.37 -25.51 -14.65
N VAL A 140 -2.68 -25.52 -14.34
CA VAL A 140 -3.47 -26.74 -14.10
C VAL A 140 -3.48 -27.65 -15.34
N PRO A 141 -3.77 -27.18 -16.57
CA PRO A 141 -3.79 -28.05 -17.75
C PRO A 141 -2.41 -28.60 -18.13
N ASN A 142 -1.33 -27.91 -17.78
CA ASN A 142 0.04 -28.33 -18.11
C ASN A 142 0.63 -29.31 -17.08
N GLN A 143 0.12 -29.32 -15.85
CA GLN A 143 0.65 -30.13 -14.75
C GLN A 143 -0.21 -31.36 -14.43
N ILE A 144 -1.50 -31.33 -14.75
CA ILE A 144 -2.46 -32.38 -14.42
C ILE A 144 -2.69 -33.29 -15.65
N PRO A 145 -2.66 -34.63 -15.50
CA PRO A 145 -3.00 -35.55 -16.58
C PRO A 145 -4.40 -35.28 -17.15
N LYS A 146 -4.55 -35.37 -18.48
CA LYS A 146 -5.82 -35.10 -19.18
C LYS A 146 -7.00 -35.95 -18.68
N GLU A 147 -6.72 -37.16 -18.21
CA GLU A 147 -7.72 -38.08 -17.64
C GLU A 147 -8.36 -37.51 -16.37
N GLN A 148 -7.58 -36.83 -15.52
CA GLN A 148 -8.08 -36.17 -14.32
C GLN A 148 -8.84 -34.88 -14.64
N LEU A 149 -8.43 -34.16 -15.69
CA LEU A 149 -9.17 -32.98 -16.17
C LEU A 149 -10.55 -33.33 -16.76
N ALA A 150 -10.70 -34.56 -17.25
CA ALA A 150 -11.96 -35.08 -17.81
C ALA A 150 -12.94 -35.55 -16.73
N ASP A 151 -12.52 -35.68 -15.47
CA ASP A 151 -13.42 -36.02 -14.37
C ASP A 151 -14.41 -34.86 -14.15
N PRO A 152 -15.73 -35.09 -14.26
CA PRO A 152 -16.75 -34.06 -14.06
C PRO A 152 -16.70 -33.41 -12.67
N ASN A 153 -16.14 -34.09 -11.67
CA ASN A 153 -16.02 -33.56 -10.30
C ASN A 153 -14.73 -32.74 -10.07
N PHE A 154 -13.75 -32.82 -10.97
CA PHE A 154 -12.46 -32.17 -10.78
C PHE A 154 -12.58 -30.65 -10.71
N TRP A 155 -13.25 -30.02 -11.69
CA TRP A 155 -13.40 -28.57 -11.75
C TRP A 155 -14.23 -28.01 -10.58
N PRO A 156 -15.40 -28.57 -10.23
CA PRO A 156 -16.13 -28.16 -9.03
C PRO A 156 -15.30 -28.29 -7.76
N MET A 157 -14.57 -29.39 -7.57
CA MET A 157 -13.73 -29.61 -6.39
C MET A 157 -12.58 -28.60 -6.32
N MET A 158 -11.89 -28.37 -7.43
CA MET A 158 -10.80 -27.39 -7.49
C MET A 158 -11.29 -25.99 -7.14
N ILE A 159 -12.43 -25.55 -7.70
CA ILE A 159 -13.03 -24.25 -7.38
C ILE A 159 -13.45 -24.18 -5.91
N ALA A 160 -14.08 -25.24 -5.39
CA ALA A 160 -14.53 -25.30 -4.01
C ALA A 160 -13.40 -25.21 -2.99
N VAL A 161 -12.17 -25.63 -3.34
CA VAL A 161 -11.00 -25.54 -2.46
C VAL A 161 -10.25 -24.23 -2.63
N THR A 162 -9.97 -23.82 -3.88
CA THR A 162 -9.10 -22.66 -4.14
C THR A 162 -9.78 -21.33 -3.86
N VAL A 163 -11.09 -21.19 -4.13
CA VAL A 163 -11.80 -19.91 -3.97
C VAL A 163 -11.89 -19.52 -2.49
N PRO A 164 -12.33 -20.39 -1.56
CA PRO A 164 -12.30 -20.06 -0.13
C PRO A 164 -10.89 -19.73 0.36
N PHE A 165 -9.88 -20.48 -0.10
CA PHE A 165 -8.50 -20.24 0.29
C PHE A 165 -7.98 -18.88 -0.21
N ALA A 166 -8.29 -18.52 -1.46
CA ALA A 166 -7.96 -17.22 -2.04
C ALA A 166 -8.65 -16.07 -1.29
N ILE A 167 -9.91 -16.25 -0.88
CA ILE A 167 -10.64 -15.26 -0.05
C ILE A 167 -9.93 -15.10 1.30
N ILE A 168 -9.56 -16.20 1.97
CA ILE A 168 -8.87 -16.17 3.26
C ILE A 168 -7.54 -15.41 3.12
N ILE A 169 -6.73 -15.70 2.10
CA ILE A 169 -5.49 -14.99 1.83
C ILE A 169 -5.74 -13.50 1.57
N GLY A 170 -6.72 -13.16 0.73
CA GLY A 170 -7.08 -11.78 0.44
C GLY A 170 -7.48 -10.99 1.70
N LEU A 171 -8.21 -11.63 2.62
CA LEU A 171 -8.57 -11.06 3.91
C LEU A 171 -7.36 -10.88 4.82
N ILE A 172 -6.45 -11.86 4.90
CA ILE A 172 -5.22 -11.78 5.70
C ILE A 172 -4.34 -10.63 5.21
N ILE A 173 -4.09 -10.55 3.90
CA ILE A 173 -3.26 -9.47 3.33
C ILE A 173 -3.94 -8.11 3.55
N THR A 174 -5.25 -8.01 3.33
CA THR A 174 -6.01 -6.78 3.61
C THR A 174 -5.91 -6.36 5.08
N TRP A 175 -5.94 -7.32 5.99
CA TRP A 175 -5.76 -7.08 7.41
C TRP A 175 -4.34 -6.62 7.75
N LEU A 176 -3.31 -7.22 7.14
CA LEU A 176 -1.91 -6.78 7.28
C LEU A 176 -1.71 -5.35 6.77
N VAL A 177 -2.25 -5.01 5.60
CA VAL A 177 -2.26 -3.63 5.07
C VAL A 177 -2.93 -2.69 6.08
N HIS A 178 -4.06 -3.10 6.67
CA HIS A 178 -4.71 -2.31 7.70
C HIS A 178 -3.87 -2.18 8.98
N LEU A 179 -3.09 -3.17 9.39
CA LEU A 179 -2.20 -3.06 10.55
C LEU A 179 -1.05 -2.09 10.31
N ILE A 180 -0.39 -2.21 9.15
CA ILE A 180 0.77 -1.39 8.77
C ILE A 180 0.34 0.07 8.58
N TYR A 181 -0.72 0.30 7.82
CA TYR A 181 -1.16 1.64 7.45
C TYR A 181 -2.22 2.22 8.39
N GLY A 182 -3.09 1.39 8.98
CA GLY A 182 -4.19 1.85 9.82
C GLY A 182 -3.73 2.50 11.13
N LYS A 183 -2.67 1.99 11.77
CA LYS A 183 -2.06 2.66 12.93
C LYS A 183 -1.54 4.06 12.56
N LYS A 184 -0.93 4.20 11.37
CA LYS A 184 -0.41 5.48 10.85
C LYS A 184 -1.54 6.44 10.48
N ILE A 185 -2.60 5.96 9.81
CA ILE A 185 -3.81 6.74 9.50
C ILE A 185 -4.50 7.24 10.76
N LYS A 186 -4.66 6.38 11.79
CA LYS A 186 -5.29 6.78 13.06
C LYS A 186 -4.50 7.89 13.76
N ARG A 187 -3.17 7.81 13.77
CA ARG A 187 -2.31 8.88 14.30
C ARG A 187 -2.45 10.17 13.49
N LEU A 188 -2.44 10.08 12.16
CA LEU A 188 -2.66 11.25 11.29
C LEU A 188 -4.04 11.89 11.51
N LYS A 189 -5.09 11.08 11.65
CA LYS A 189 -6.46 11.54 11.92
C LYS A 189 -6.56 12.26 13.26
N LYS A 190 -5.88 11.75 14.30
CA LYS A 190 -5.84 12.38 15.62
C LYS A 190 -5.19 13.77 15.55
N LEU A 191 -4.03 13.87 14.91
CA LEU A 191 -3.35 15.15 14.68
C LEU A 191 -4.24 16.13 13.89
N VAL A 192 -4.84 15.69 12.78
CA VAL A 192 -5.75 16.55 11.99
C VAL A 192 -6.95 17.05 12.80
N LYS A 193 -7.50 16.23 13.70
CA LYS A 193 -8.63 16.63 14.56
C LYS A 193 -8.22 17.65 15.63
N GLU A 194 -7.06 17.44 16.26
CA GLU A 194 -6.49 18.35 17.26
C GLU A 194 -6.10 19.72 16.66
N PHE A 195 -5.86 19.81 15.35
CA PHE A 195 -5.67 21.09 14.62
C PHE A 195 -6.96 21.69 14.05
N SER A 196 -8.11 21.03 14.25
CA SER A 196 -9.40 21.51 13.76
C SER A 196 -10.31 22.10 14.84
N GLU A 197 -10.01 21.79 16.10
CA GLU A 197 -10.51 22.45 17.30
C GLU A 197 -9.54 23.58 17.69
#